data_AF-A0A8S3JL27-F1
#
_entry.id   AF-A0A8S3JL27-F1
#
_cell.length_a   1.000
_cell.length_b   1.000
_cell.length_c   1.000
_cell.angle_alpha   90.00
_cell.angle_beta   90.00
_cell.angle_gamma   90.00
#
_symmetry.space_group_name_H-M   'P 1'
#
loop_
_entity.id
_entity.type
_entity.pdbx_description
1 polymer ?
#
loop_
_entity_poly.entity_id
_entity_poly.type
_entity_poly.pdbx_seq_one_letter_code
_entity_poly.pdbx_strand_id
1 'polypeptide(L)' 'MRGCRHSGVRVIIPSKRASMPTRITCRFVKREKLTIPPPLNEGEALAARVLEVGPVACKFLG' A
#
# COMPACT_ATOMS: atom_id res chain seq x y z
N MET A 1 -4.44 2.30 -11.76
CA MET A 1 -4.32 3.66 -11.17
C MET A 1 -2.85 4.02 -10.98
N ARG A 2 -2.44 5.23 -11.33
CA ARG A 2 -1.10 5.77 -11.01
C ARG A 2 -1.25 6.90 -9.99
N GLY A 3 -0.44 6.92 -8.94
CA GLY A 3 -0.46 7.98 -7.94
C GLY A 3 0.08 9.29 -8.52
N CYS A 4 -0.60 10.41 -8.26
CA CYS A 4 -0.19 11.74 -8.71
C CYS A 4 0.66 12.51 -7.69
N ARG A 5 0.43 12.30 -6.39
CA ARG A 5 1.06 13.09 -5.30
C ARG A 5 2.52 12.74 -5.04
N HIS A 6 2.87 11.48 -5.26
CA HIS A 6 4.22 10.97 -5.10
C HIS A 6 4.46 10.04 -6.30
N SER A 7 5.48 10.36 -7.10
CA SER A 7 5.83 9.57 -8.29
C SER A 7 6.21 8.15 -7.89
N GLY A 8 5.79 7.18 -8.69
CA GLY A 8 6.23 5.78 -8.58
C GLY A 8 5.18 4.76 -8.13
N VAL A 9 4.08 5.16 -7.48
CA VAL A 9 3.03 4.20 -7.10
C VAL A 9 2.12 3.88 -8.27
N ARG A 10 2.02 2.59 -8.62
CA ARG A 10 1.08 2.07 -9.61
C ARG A 10 0.30 0.91 -9.01
N VAL A 11 -1.00 1.08 -8.87
CA VAL A 11 -1.93 0.02 -8.43
C VAL A 11 -2.64 -0.54 -9.65
N ILE A 12 -2.54 -1.85 -9.88
CA ILE A 12 -3.18 -2.55 -10.99
C ILE A 12 -4.11 -3.60 -10.39
N ILE A 13 -5.40 -3.53 -10.75
CA ILE A 13 -6.38 -4.56 -10.42
C ILE A 13 -6.82 -5.17 -11.75
N PRO A 14 -6.53 -6.45 -12.00
CA PRO A 14 -6.96 -7.12 -13.22
C PRO A 14 -8.48 -7.17 -13.35
N SER A 15 -8.97 -7.38 -14.57
CA SER A 15 -10.40 -7.51 -14.83
C SER A 15 -11.01 -8.66 -14.02
N LYS A 16 -12.26 -8.48 -13.57
CA LYS A 16 -13.05 -9.48 -12.82
C LYS A 16 -12.46 -9.91 -11.46
N ARG A 17 -11.44 -9.23 -10.93
CA ARG A 17 -10.85 -9.54 -9.61
C ARG A 17 -11.60 -8.90 -8.44
N ALA A 18 -12.33 -7.81 -8.64
CA ALA A 18 -13.16 -7.21 -7.59
C ALA A 18 -14.56 -7.82 -7.62
N SER A 19 -15.06 -8.29 -6.47
CA SER A 19 -16.40 -8.87 -6.34
C SER A 19 -17.53 -7.84 -6.40
N MET A 20 -17.22 -6.58 -6.06
CA MET A 20 -18.16 -5.47 -6.06
C MET A 20 -17.41 -4.14 -6.32
N PRO A 21 -18.12 -3.05 -6.66
CA PRO A 21 -17.50 -1.73 -6.76
C PRO A 21 -16.75 -1.38 -5.46
N THR A 22 -15.42 -1.28 -5.54
CA THR A 22 -14.56 -1.12 -4.37
C THR A 22 -13.70 0.13 -4.51
N ARG A 23 -13.72 1.00 -3.50
CA ARG A 23 -12.87 2.20 -3.47
C ARG A 23 -11.47 1.85 -2.96
N ILE A 24 -10.50 1.89 -3.85
CA ILE A 24 -9.11 1.59 -3.54
C ILE A 24 -8.37 2.86 -3.18
N THR A 25 -7.69 2.86 -2.03
CA THR A 25 -6.87 3.97 -1.55
C THR A 25 -5.44 3.53 -1.37
N CYS A 26 -4.50 4.46 -1.56
CA CYS A 26 -3.09 4.24 -1.26
C CYS A 26 -2.48 5.52 -0.70
N ARG A 27 -1.74 5.43 0.42
CA ARG A 27 -1.12 6.57 1.09
C ARG A 27 0.27 6.18 1.62
N PHE A 28 1.26 7.02 1.36
CA PHE A 28 2.55 6.88 2.04
C PHE A 28 2.44 7.34 3.49
N VAL A 29 2.83 6.45 4.39
CA VAL A 29 2.90 6.72 5.83
C VAL A 29 4.26 7.34 6.13
N LYS A 30 4.26 8.42 6.90
CA LYS A 30 5.50 9.01 7.41
C LYS A 30 6.08 8.10 8.48
N ARG A 31 7.41 7.98 8.57
CA ARG A 31 8.07 7.07 9.52
C ARG A 31 7.69 7.40 10.96
N GLU A 32 7.61 8.69 11.27
CA GLU A 32 7.19 9.21 12.59
C GLU A 32 5.75 8.82 13.00
N LYS A 33 4.90 8.43 12.04
CA LYS A 33 3.50 8.05 12.28
C LYS A 33 3.30 6.54 12.43
N LEU A 34 4.36 5.74 12.31
CA LEU A 34 4.29 4.30 12.51
C LEU A 34 4.36 4.00 14.00
N THR A 35 3.23 3.63 14.60
CA THR A 35 3.16 3.21 16.01
C THR A 35 3.98 1.97 16.29
N ILE A 36 4.00 1.03 15.34
CA ILE A 36 4.80 -0.19 15.41
C ILE A 36 5.57 -0.29 14.09
N PRO A 37 6.79 0.27 14.00
CA PRO A 37 7.61 0.11 12.81
C PRO A 37 8.02 -1.37 12.66
N PRO A 38 8.25 -1.84 11.43
CA PRO A 38 8.80 -3.18 11.21
C PRO A 38 10.13 -3.33 11.95
N PRO A 39 10.38 -4.47 12.62
CA PRO A 39 11.68 -4.73 13.22
C PRO A 39 12.73 -4.78 12.10
N LEU A 40 13.87 -4.12 12.32
CA LEU A 40 15.01 -4.15 11.42
C LEU A 40 16.19 -4.74 12.18
N ASN A 41 16.86 -5.71 11.57
CA ASN A 41 18.09 -6.29 12.10
C ASN A 41 19.32 -5.47 11.70
N GLU A 42 20.50 -5.88 12.19
CA GLU A 42 21.76 -5.26 11.79
C GLU A 42 21.99 -5.40 10.27
N GLY A 43 22.23 -4.27 9.61
CA GLY A 43 22.38 -4.20 8.15
C GLY A 43 21.07 -4.08 7.35
N GLU A 44 19.90 -4.13 8.00
CA GLU A 44 18.61 -3.94 7.33
C GLU A 44 18.16 -2.47 7.32
N ALA A 45 17.49 -2.05 6.25
CA ALA A 45 16.93 -0.71 6.13
C ALA A 45 15.65 -0.70 5.27
N LEU A 46 14.76 0.25 5.56
CA LEU A 46 13.60 0.51 4.71
C LEU A 46 14.03 1.23 3.42
N ALA A 47 14.08 0.47 2.31
CA ALA A 47 14.37 1.00 0.97
C ALA A 47 13.28 1.97 0.46
N ALA A 48 12.05 1.85 0.97
CA ALA A 48 10.91 2.69 0.61
C ALA A 48 10.10 3.12 1.84
N ARG A 49 9.22 4.11 1.65
CA ARG A 49 8.22 4.48 2.67
C ARG A 49 7.14 3.41 2.76
N VAL A 50 6.61 3.19 3.97
CA VAL A 50 5.47 2.29 4.18
C VAL A 50 4.27 2.82 3.40
N LEU A 51 3.63 1.94 2.62
CA LEU A 51 2.44 2.25 1.84
C LEU A 51 1.23 1.61 2.53
N GLU A 52 0.33 2.44 3.02
CA GLU A 52 -0.98 2.01 3.49
C GLU A 52 -1.91 1.87 2.29
N VAL A 53 -2.55 0.72 2.17
CA VAL A 53 -3.47 0.39 1.07
C VAL A 53 -4.84 0.03 1.66
N GLY A 54 -5.89 0.64 1.14
CA GLY A 54 -7.27 0.38 1.57
C GLY A 54 -8.13 -0.18 0.42
N PRO A 55 -9.18 -0.94 0.74
CA PRO A 55 -9.67 -1.27 2.09
C PRO A 55 -8.81 -2.32 2.81
N VAL A 56 -8.70 -2.19 4.14
CA VAL A 56 -8.00 -3.19 4.97
C VAL A 56 -8.69 -4.54 4.81
N ALA A 57 -7.89 -5.60 4.66
CA ALA A 57 -8.36 -6.97 4.47
C ALA A 57 -9.30 -7.17 3.25
N CYS A 58 -9.29 -6.25 2.29
CA CYS A 58 -10.00 -6.43 1.02
C CYS A 58 -9.49 -7.69 0.32
N LYS A 59 -10.41 -8.60 -0.01
CA LYS A 59 -10.11 -9.81 -0.78
C LYS A 59 -10.51 -9.60 -2.23
N PHE A 60 -9.58 -9.91 -3.12
CA PHE A 60 -9.88 -10.04 -4.54
C PHE A 60 -10.26 -11.49 -4.84
N LEU A 61 -11.04 -11.70 -5.88
CA LEU A 61 -11.42 -13.02 -6.37
C LEU A 61 -10.17 -13.67 -6.96
N GLY A 62 -9.64 -14.71 -6.32
CA GLY A 62 -8.47 -15.48 -6.73
C GLY A 62 -7.22 -15.21 -5.92
#